data_AF-A0A1W4XKD5-F1
#
_entry.id   AF-A0A1W4XKD5-F1
#
_cell.length_a   1.000
_cell.length_b   1.000
_cell.length_c   1.000
_cell.angle_alpha   90.00
_cell.angle_beta   90.00
_cell.angle_gamma   90.00
#
_symmetry.space_group_name_H-M   'P 1'
#
loop_
_entity.id
_entity.type
_entity.pdbx_description
1 polymer ?
#
loop_
_entity_poly.entity_id
_entity_poly.type
_entity_poly.pdbx_seq_one_letter_code
_entity_poly.pdbx_strand_id
1 'polypeptide(L)'
;MISLTSFAIRCGFPFVSFIIFMLIFMCILKEWMFTYFSNYLLPEKIINEFDYIVVGSGSAGSIVALRLAENSNNTVLVLEAGICAGILFDIPGLTPLLQKSLVDWHYSTVPQKHGGWALKNNISNWPMGSIYGGTSRLNSMIYARGHPSDFKSWFKNDSNYLYEKHILSYFMKAEDQRGRYKSSQLHSTGGPLAVDDLPFITPFAQHFLDAVSSLNFSIHDLNGGENRGLWGVIS
;
A
#
# COMPACT_ATOMS: atom_id res chain seq x y z
N MET A 1 59.92 -5.99 21.79
CA MET A 1 59.20 -4.84 21.20
C MET A 1 58.61 -5.30 19.87
N ILE A 2 57.31 -5.61 19.83
CA ILE A 2 56.64 -5.93 18.57
C ILE A 2 56.42 -4.59 17.85
N SER A 3 57.04 -4.41 16.69
CA SER A 3 56.87 -3.21 15.87
C SER A 3 55.38 -2.99 15.58
N LEU A 4 54.88 -1.75 15.74
CA LEU A 4 53.53 -1.33 15.38
C LEU A 4 53.14 -1.75 13.95
N THR A 5 54.11 -1.90 13.05
CA THR A 5 53.90 -2.40 11.68
C THR A 5 53.54 -3.89 11.63
N SER A 6 54.10 -4.72 12.50
CA SER A 6 53.80 -6.17 12.58
C SER A 6 52.39 -6.44 13.13
N PHE A 7 51.91 -5.58 14.04
CA PHE A 7 50.56 -5.66 14.60
C PHE A 7 49.49 -5.22 13.59
N ALA A 8 49.73 -4.13 12.85
CA ALA A 8 48.80 -3.64 11.81
C ALA A 8 48.61 -4.66 10.67
N ILE A 9 49.68 -5.36 10.26
CA ILE A 9 49.62 -6.41 9.21
C ILE A 9 48.84 -7.64 9.72
N ARG A 10 48.99 -8.01 11.01
CA ARG A 10 48.25 -9.14 11.62
C ARG A 10 46.76 -8.88 11.80
N CYS A 11 46.33 -7.63 12.00
CA CYS A 11 44.92 -7.28 12.11
C CYS A 11 44.25 -6.95 10.76
N GLY A 12 45.01 -6.44 9.78
CA GLY A 12 44.48 -6.08 8.46
C GLY A 12 44.16 -7.28 7.57
N PHE A 13 44.97 -8.34 7.60
CA PHE A 13 44.77 -9.54 6.78
C PHE A 13 43.45 -10.30 7.10
N PRO A 14 43.10 -10.59 8.37
CA PRO A 14 41.81 -11.22 8.68
C PRO A 14 40.62 -10.31 8.38
N PHE A 15 40.77 -8.99 8.45
CA PHE A 15 39.71 -8.04 8.11
C PHE A 15 39.42 -8.01 6.59
N VAL A 16 40.46 -7.97 5.76
CA VAL A 16 40.31 -8.04 4.29
C VAL A 16 39.73 -9.39 3.87
N SER A 17 40.19 -10.50 4.48
CA SER A 17 39.64 -11.83 4.24
C SER A 17 38.15 -11.93 4.61
N PHE A 18 37.75 -11.32 5.74
CA PHE A 18 36.35 -11.27 6.17
C PHE A 18 35.47 -10.46 5.20
N ILE A 19 35.95 -9.32 4.70
CA ILE A 19 35.23 -8.52 3.69
C ILE A 19 35.07 -9.31 2.39
N ILE A 20 36.14 -9.95 1.91
CA ILE A 20 36.09 -10.77 0.69
C ILE A 20 35.10 -11.93 0.88
N PHE A 21 35.13 -12.61 2.02
CA PHE A 21 34.17 -13.66 2.36
C PHE A 21 32.73 -13.13 2.38
N MET A 22 32.46 -11.98 3.00
CA MET A 22 31.15 -11.36 3.01
C MET A 22 30.66 -11.00 1.59
N LEU A 23 31.52 -10.46 0.74
CA LEU A 23 31.18 -10.15 -0.65
C LEU A 23 30.88 -11.41 -1.47
N ILE A 24 31.69 -12.47 -1.31
CA ILE A 24 31.46 -13.77 -1.95
C ILE A 24 30.14 -14.36 -1.44
N PHE A 25 29.90 -14.32 -0.14
CA PHE A 25 28.66 -14.79 0.47
C PHE A 25 27.44 -14.03 -0.06
N MET A 26 27.52 -12.70 -0.18
CA MET A 26 26.44 -11.91 -0.78
C MET A 26 26.22 -12.24 -2.26
N CYS A 27 27.27 -12.53 -3.02
CA CYS A 27 27.15 -12.96 -4.41
C CYS A 27 26.47 -14.34 -4.52
N ILE A 28 26.89 -15.30 -3.70
CA ILE A 28 26.29 -16.64 -3.64
C ILE A 28 24.83 -16.54 -3.20
N LEU A 29 24.55 -15.74 -2.17
CA LEU A 29 23.19 -15.53 -1.69
C LEU A 29 22.31 -14.91 -2.77
N LYS A 30 22.81 -13.91 -3.49
CA LYS A 30 22.11 -13.29 -4.62
C LYS A 30 21.79 -14.29 -5.72
N GLU A 31 22.75 -15.12 -6.11
CA GLU A 31 22.51 -16.12 -7.16
C GLU A 31 21.60 -17.26 -6.72
N TRP A 32 21.75 -17.69 -5.47
CA TRP A 32 20.84 -18.68 -4.89
C TRP A 32 19.41 -18.14 -4.84
N MET A 33 19.22 -16.88 -4.41
CA MET A 33 17.93 -16.22 -4.45
C MET A 33 17.39 -16.10 -5.87
N PHE A 34 18.20 -15.67 -6.84
CA PHE A 34 17.80 -15.56 -8.25
C PHE A 34 17.34 -16.91 -8.83
N THR A 35 18.09 -17.97 -8.55
CA THR A 35 17.75 -19.34 -8.99
C THR A 35 16.49 -19.85 -8.31
N TYR A 36 16.36 -19.65 -7.00
CA TYR A 36 15.18 -20.03 -6.23
C TYR A 36 13.93 -19.32 -6.76
N PHE A 37 14.00 -18.00 -6.96
CA PHE A 37 12.90 -17.22 -7.53
C PHE A 37 12.58 -17.64 -8.96
N SER A 38 13.58 -17.85 -9.81
CA SER A 38 13.37 -18.27 -11.20
C SER A 38 12.66 -19.63 -11.28
N ASN A 39 13.05 -20.59 -10.43
CA ASN A 39 12.46 -21.92 -10.43
C ASN A 39 11.07 -22.00 -9.78
N TYR A 40 10.72 -21.06 -8.90
CA TYR A 40 9.40 -21.02 -8.24
C TYR A 40 8.41 -20.06 -8.91
N LEU A 41 8.88 -19.02 -9.58
CA LEU A 41 8.01 -18.02 -10.22
C LEU A 41 7.80 -18.27 -11.72
N LEU A 42 8.74 -18.92 -12.41
CA LEU A 42 8.54 -19.28 -13.81
C LEU A 42 7.89 -20.66 -13.87
N PRO A 43 6.69 -20.80 -14.45
CA PRO A 43 6.06 -22.10 -14.59
C PRO A 43 6.95 -23.02 -15.46
N GLU A 44 7.06 -24.30 -15.09
CA GLU A 44 7.75 -25.35 -15.89
C GLU A 44 7.26 -25.40 -17.35
N LYS A 45 6.05 -24.90 -17.61
CA LYS A 45 5.45 -24.78 -18.92
C LYS A 45 5.17 -23.31 -19.23
N ILE A 46 5.77 -22.81 -20.31
CA ILE A 46 5.42 -21.49 -20.85
C ILE A 46 4.01 -21.60 -21.43
N ILE A 47 3.04 -21.02 -20.73
CA ILE A 47 1.66 -20.89 -21.19
C ILE A 47 1.61 -19.61 -22.02
N ASN A 48 1.28 -19.73 -23.31
CA ASN A 48 1.27 -18.60 -24.26
C ASN A 48 -0.11 -17.95 -24.44
N GLU A 49 -1.15 -18.53 -23.87
CA GLU A 49 -2.54 -18.09 -24.03
C GLU A 49 -3.22 -18.01 -22.66
N PHE A 50 -3.95 -16.91 -22.42
CA PHE A 50 -4.69 -16.65 -21.20
C PHE A 50 -6.06 -16.08 -21.56
N ASP A 51 -7.10 -16.44 -20.80
CA ASP A 51 -8.43 -15.87 -20.97
C ASP A 51 -8.46 -14.38 -20.60
N TYR A 52 -7.65 -14.00 -19.60
CA TYR A 52 -7.55 -12.62 -19.14
C TYR A 52 -6.10 -12.22 -18.89
N ILE A 53 -5.77 -10.98 -19.27
CA ILE A 53 -4.51 -10.33 -18.94
C ILE A 53 -4.83 -9.07 -18.14
N VAL A 54 -4.37 -9.02 -16.89
CA VAL A 54 -4.46 -7.86 -16.01
C VAL A 54 -3.12 -7.14 -16.01
N VAL A 55 -3.10 -5.90 -16.52
CA VAL A 55 -1.89 -5.07 -16.54
C VAL A 55 -1.87 -4.18 -15.30
N GLY A 56 -0.93 -4.46 -14.42
CA GLY A 56 -0.76 -3.84 -13.10
C GLY A 56 -1.43 -4.65 -11.99
N SER A 57 -0.66 -5.05 -11.00
CA SER A 57 -1.09 -5.67 -9.73
C SER A 57 -1.32 -4.66 -8.62
N GLY A 58 -1.69 -3.42 -8.96
CA GLY A 58 -2.06 -2.40 -7.98
C GLY A 58 -3.34 -2.74 -7.20
N SER A 59 -3.84 -1.79 -6.39
CA SER A 59 -5.01 -1.99 -5.52
C SER A 59 -6.23 -2.58 -6.25
N ALA A 60 -6.55 -2.08 -7.44
CA ALA A 60 -7.67 -2.59 -8.24
C ALA A 60 -7.31 -3.86 -9.00
N GLY A 61 -6.14 -3.88 -9.67
CA GLY A 61 -5.72 -5.00 -10.51
C GLY A 61 -5.57 -6.31 -9.74
N SER A 62 -5.05 -6.25 -8.51
CA SER A 62 -4.99 -7.42 -7.63
C SER A 62 -6.36 -8.01 -7.31
N ILE A 63 -7.37 -7.16 -7.04
CA ILE A 63 -8.73 -7.62 -6.75
C ILE A 63 -9.41 -8.16 -8.01
N VAL A 64 -9.23 -7.50 -9.16
CA VAL A 64 -9.77 -7.98 -10.44
C VAL A 64 -9.19 -9.35 -10.79
N ALA A 65 -7.87 -9.51 -10.71
CA ALA A 65 -7.20 -10.78 -10.95
C ALA A 65 -7.71 -11.88 -10.00
N LEU A 66 -7.84 -11.57 -8.69
CA LEU A 66 -8.39 -12.49 -7.70
C LEU A 66 -9.81 -12.96 -8.09
N ARG A 67 -10.71 -12.02 -8.43
CA ARG A 67 -12.10 -12.35 -8.79
C ARG A 67 -12.21 -13.13 -10.10
N LEU A 68 -11.37 -12.83 -11.09
CA LEU A 68 -11.33 -13.61 -12.32
C LEU A 68 -10.83 -15.04 -12.08
N ALA A 69 -9.87 -15.20 -11.16
CA ALA A 69 -9.30 -16.50 -10.78
C ALA A 69 -10.20 -17.34 -9.85
N GLU A 70 -11.28 -16.78 -9.28
CA GLU A 70 -12.27 -17.54 -8.49
C GLU A 70 -12.95 -18.64 -9.34
N ASN A 71 -13.05 -18.46 -10.66
CA ASN A 71 -13.49 -19.50 -11.57
C ASN A 71 -12.27 -20.32 -12.03
N SER A 72 -12.18 -21.58 -11.61
CA SER A 72 -11.06 -22.48 -11.93
C SER A 72 -10.88 -22.76 -13.41
N ASN A 73 -11.87 -22.45 -14.25
CA ASN A 73 -11.77 -22.58 -15.70
C ASN A 73 -11.05 -21.41 -16.37
N ASN A 74 -10.86 -20.30 -15.66
CA ASN A 74 -10.18 -19.12 -16.19
C ASN A 74 -8.67 -19.23 -16.00
N THR A 75 -7.92 -18.83 -17.02
CA THR A 75 -6.49 -18.57 -16.95
C THR A 75 -6.23 -17.07 -16.92
N VAL A 76 -5.50 -16.60 -15.90
CA VAL A 76 -5.29 -15.16 -15.65
C VAL A 76 -3.79 -14.88 -15.57
N LEU A 77 -3.30 -14.01 -16.45
CA LEU A 77 -1.95 -13.45 -16.39
C LEU A 77 -2.00 -12.08 -15.74
N VAL A 78 -1.11 -11.83 -14.77
CA VAL A 78 -0.92 -10.50 -14.18
C VAL A 78 0.46 -9.98 -14.56
N LEU A 79 0.52 -8.80 -15.18
CA LEU A 79 1.76 -8.14 -15.57
C LEU A 79 2.02 -6.97 -14.63
N GLU A 80 3.02 -7.08 -13.77
CA GLU A 80 3.45 -6.02 -12.86
C GLU A 80 4.87 -5.59 -13.19
N ALA A 81 5.10 -4.27 -13.27
CA ALA A 81 6.43 -3.72 -13.53
C ALA A 81 7.24 -3.54 -12.25
N GLY A 82 6.56 -3.37 -11.11
CA GLY A 82 7.15 -3.26 -9.80
C GLY A 82 7.77 -4.55 -9.27
N ILE A 83 8.53 -4.41 -8.18
CA ILE A 83 9.15 -5.54 -7.50
C ILE A 83 8.17 -6.25 -6.57
N CYS A 84 8.50 -7.50 -6.19
CA CYS A 84 7.77 -8.21 -5.15
C CYS A 84 7.92 -7.52 -3.79
N ALA A 85 6.84 -7.49 -3.00
CA ALA A 85 6.86 -6.87 -1.68
C ALA A 85 7.51 -7.79 -0.63
N GLY A 86 8.53 -7.27 0.06
CA GLY A 86 9.07 -7.85 1.30
C GLY A 86 8.36 -7.37 2.58
N ILE A 87 8.74 -7.95 3.72
CA ILE A 87 8.08 -7.73 5.01
C ILE A 87 8.17 -6.29 5.54
N LEU A 88 9.19 -5.53 5.13
CA LEU A 88 9.35 -4.14 5.56
C LEU A 88 8.23 -3.22 5.05
N PHE A 89 7.60 -3.59 3.92
CA PHE A 89 6.48 -2.83 3.37
C PHE A 89 5.16 -3.07 4.13
N ASP A 90 5.13 -4.03 5.05
CA ASP A 90 3.98 -4.30 5.93
C ASP A 90 3.98 -3.41 7.19
N ILE A 91 5.04 -2.63 7.44
CA ILE A 91 5.16 -1.77 8.62
C ILE A 91 4.69 -0.35 8.25
N PRO A 92 3.49 0.09 8.66
CA PRO A 92 2.91 1.35 8.18
C PRO A 92 3.77 2.58 8.49
N GLY A 93 4.45 2.58 9.65
CA GLY A 93 5.31 3.67 10.08
C GLY A 93 6.54 3.91 9.19
N LEU A 94 6.91 2.96 8.33
CA LEU A 94 8.02 3.10 7.39
C LEU A 94 7.61 3.73 6.05
N THR A 95 6.32 3.92 5.80
CA THR A 95 5.79 4.48 4.54
C THR A 95 6.49 5.76 4.07
N PRO A 96 6.78 6.76 4.94
CA PRO A 96 7.47 7.97 4.49
C PRO A 96 8.86 7.71 3.90
N LEU A 97 9.53 6.63 4.30
CA LEU A 97 10.85 6.23 3.79
C LEU A 97 10.77 5.55 2.41
N LEU A 98 9.57 5.08 2.02
CA LEU A 98 9.36 4.41 0.74
C LEU A 98 9.24 5.40 -0.41
N GLN A 99 8.83 6.64 -0.13
CA GLN A 99 8.77 7.69 -1.14
C GLN A 99 10.18 7.97 -1.67
N LYS A 100 10.29 8.11 -2.98
CA LYS A 100 11.56 8.26 -3.71
C LYS A 100 12.51 7.06 -3.63
N SER A 101 12.08 5.91 -3.12
CA SER A 101 12.87 4.68 -3.15
C SER A 101 12.68 3.89 -4.45
N LEU A 102 13.22 2.67 -4.54
CA LEU A 102 13.07 1.78 -5.70
C LEU A 102 11.62 1.29 -5.92
N VAL A 103 10.74 1.44 -4.93
CA VAL A 103 9.32 1.05 -5.03
C VAL A 103 8.40 2.21 -5.36
N ASP A 104 8.96 3.37 -5.74
CA ASP A 104 8.24 4.54 -6.19
C ASP A 104 8.53 4.77 -7.69
N TRP A 105 7.52 5.19 -8.45
CA TRP A 105 7.69 5.61 -9.84
C TRP A 105 8.32 7.01 -9.98
N HIS A 106 8.39 7.78 -8.89
CA HIS A 106 8.97 9.13 -8.85
C HIS A 106 8.29 10.14 -9.78
N TYR A 107 6.98 10.02 -10.00
CA TYR A 107 6.28 11.00 -10.83
C TYR A 107 6.39 12.40 -10.23
N SER A 108 6.55 13.38 -11.12
CA SER A 108 6.60 14.79 -10.77
C SER A 108 5.75 15.58 -11.75
N THR A 109 5.06 16.60 -11.26
CA THR A 109 4.31 17.49 -12.14
C THR A 109 5.26 18.37 -12.93
N VAL A 110 4.80 18.87 -14.08
CA VAL A 110 5.43 20.06 -14.69
C VAL A 110 5.24 21.28 -13.76
N PRO A 111 5.99 22.39 -13.94
CA PRO A 111 5.76 23.62 -13.19
C PRO A 111 4.30 24.11 -13.32
N GLN A 112 3.65 24.34 -12.18
CA GLN A 112 2.26 24.75 -12.14
C GLN A 112 2.13 26.27 -12.19
N LYS A 113 1.31 26.79 -13.12
CA LYS A 113 1.07 28.23 -13.28
C LYS A 113 0.23 28.83 -12.14
N HIS A 114 -0.72 28.05 -11.63
CA HIS A 114 -1.72 28.50 -10.65
C HIS A 114 -1.64 27.72 -9.33
N GLY A 115 -0.50 27.10 -9.02
CA GLY A 115 -0.32 26.29 -7.82
C GLY A 115 1.14 26.03 -7.53
N GLY A 116 1.41 25.34 -6.41
CA GLY A 116 2.76 24.94 -6.04
C GLY A 116 3.69 26.10 -5.68
N TRP A 117 3.18 27.31 -5.37
CA TRP A 117 4.01 28.50 -5.10
C TRP A 117 4.97 28.35 -3.91
N ALA A 118 4.66 27.46 -2.97
CA ALA A 118 5.54 27.10 -1.85
C ALA A 118 6.50 25.93 -2.16
N LEU A 119 6.46 25.38 -3.38
CA LEU A 119 7.29 24.27 -3.82
C LEU A 119 8.43 24.78 -4.71
N LYS A 120 9.57 24.10 -4.68
CA LYS A 120 10.69 24.41 -5.56
C LYS A 120 10.24 24.33 -7.02
N ASN A 121 10.39 25.42 -7.77
CA ASN A 121 10.02 25.55 -9.18
C ASN A 121 8.54 25.27 -9.47
N ASN A 122 7.65 25.38 -8.48
CA ASN A 122 6.23 25.05 -8.60
C ASN A 122 5.95 23.60 -9.06
N ILE A 123 6.86 22.67 -8.72
CA ILE A 123 6.78 21.25 -9.06
C ILE A 123 6.39 20.44 -7.83
N SER A 124 5.41 19.54 -7.98
CA SER A 124 4.94 18.63 -6.95
C SER A 124 5.36 17.19 -7.26
N ASN A 125 5.86 16.46 -6.24
CA ASN A 125 6.19 15.04 -6.36
C ASN A 125 4.96 14.20 -6.02
N TRP A 126 4.62 13.25 -6.89
CA TRP A 126 3.44 12.39 -6.77
C TRP A 126 3.91 10.94 -6.62
N PRO A 127 4.13 10.46 -5.37
CA PRO A 127 4.62 9.11 -5.15
C PRO A 127 3.57 8.09 -5.61
N MET A 128 4.00 7.12 -6.42
CA MET A 128 3.14 6.07 -6.95
C MET A 128 3.86 4.73 -6.81
N GLY A 129 3.18 3.71 -6.30
CA GLY A 129 3.81 2.42 -6.02
C GLY A 129 4.23 1.67 -7.30
N SER A 130 5.50 1.31 -7.37
CA SER A 130 6.09 0.36 -8.32
C SER A 130 6.46 -0.92 -7.58
N ILE A 131 5.43 -1.61 -7.09
CA ILE A 131 5.55 -2.80 -6.24
C ILE A 131 4.27 -3.63 -6.37
N TYR A 132 4.33 -4.92 -6.06
CA TYR A 132 3.14 -5.78 -5.97
C TYR A 132 2.16 -5.20 -4.93
N GLY A 133 0.90 -5.01 -5.31
CA GLY A 133 -0.10 -4.26 -4.54
C GLY A 133 -0.15 -2.77 -4.86
N GLY A 134 0.85 -2.25 -5.57
CA GLY A 134 0.95 -0.86 -6.03
C GLY A 134 0.94 0.15 -4.88
N THR A 135 0.26 1.29 -5.09
CA THR A 135 0.22 2.38 -4.12
C THR A 135 -0.47 1.99 -2.79
N SER A 136 -1.22 0.88 -2.71
CA SER A 136 -1.72 0.39 -1.42
C SER A 136 -0.61 0.06 -0.42
N ARG A 137 0.61 -0.25 -0.90
CA ARG A 137 1.80 -0.52 -0.07
C ARG A 137 2.59 0.74 0.30
N LEU A 138 2.25 1.89 -0.28
CA LEU A 138 2.86 3.20 -0.01
C LEU A 138 1.85 4.17 0.62
N ASN A 139 0.67 3.71 1.03
CA ASN A 139 -0.36 4.56 1.60
C ASN A 139 -0.16 4.73 3.12
N SER A 140 -0.89 5.67 3.71
CA SER A 140 -0.90 5.90 5.17
C SER A 140 -1.93 5.05 5.91
N MET A 141 -2.36 3.93 5.31
CA MET A 141 -3.34 2.99 5.85
C MET A 141 -4.73 3.56 6.17
N ILE A 142 -5.08 4.76 5.70
CA ILE A 142 -6.39 5.39 5.97
C ILE A 142 -7.51 4.70 5.18
N TYR A 143 -8.54 4.23 5.87
CA TYR A 143 -9.77 3.67 5.32
C TYR A 143 -10.94 4.65 5.42
N ALA A 144 -11.26 5.29 4.29
CA ALA A 144 -12.38 6.22 4.16
C ALA A 144 -13.18 5.95 2.88
N ARG A 145 -14.50 6.03 2.98
CA ARG A 145 -15.45 5.93 1.87
C ARG A 145 -15.86 7.31 1.39
N GLY A 146 -16.14 7.43 0.10
CA GLY A 146 -16.74 8.64 -0.47
C GLY A 146 -18.14 8.88 0.09
N HIS A 147 -18.60 10.13 0.07
CA HIS A 147 -19.98 10.44 0.41
C HIS A 147 -20.91 9.93 -0.69
N PRO A 148 -22.16 9.49 -0.38
CA PRO A 148 -23.09 9.02 -1.42
C PRO A 148 -23.31 9.99 -2.59
N SER A 149 -23.18 11.29 -2.35
CA SER A 149 -23.27 12.32 -3.41
C SER A 149 -22.15 12.24 -4.43
N ASP A 150 -20.96 11.77 -4.05
CA ASP A 150 -19.77 11.73 -4.92
C ASP A 150 -20.02 10.75 -6.08
N PHE A 151 -20.73 9.66 -5.79
CA PHE A 151 -21.06 8.60 -6.74
C PHE A 151 -22.29 8.92 -7.60
N LYS A 152 -23.18 9.80 -7.14
CA LYS A 152 -24.43 10.13 -7.87
C LYS A 152 -24.16 10.57 -9.32
N SER A 153 -23.07 11.30 -9.53
CA SER A 153 -22.69 11.78 -10.86
C SER A 153 -22.29 10.67 -11.83
N TRP A 154 -21.76 9.54 -11.32
CA TRP A 154 -21.32 8.40 -12.13
C TRP A 154 -22.50 7.68 -12.77
N PHE A 155 -23.67 7.73 -12.12
CA PHE A 155 -24.90 7.04 -12.54
C PHE A 155 -26.00 8.00 -12.98
N LYS A 156 -25.64 9.23 -13.39
CA LYS A 156 -26.62 10.27 -13.77
C LYS A 156 -27.63 9.85 -14.85
N ASN A 157 -27.29 8.86 -15.68
CA ASN A 157 -28.11 8.34 -16.77
C ASN A 157 -28.85 7.05 -16.41
N ASP A 158 -28.72 6.56 -15.17
CA ASP A 158 -29.37 5.33 -14.71
C ASP A 158 -30.47 5.69 -13.69
N SER A 159 -31.73 5.58 -14.12
CA SER A 159 -32.88 5.86 -13.26
C SER A 159 -33.07 4.84 -12.14
N ASN A 160 -32.42 3.68 -12.21
CA ASN A 160 -32.50 2.61 -11.22
C ASN A 160 -31.34 2.66 -10.20
N TYR A 161 -30.49 3.67 -10.28
CA TYR A 161 -29.37 3.83 -9.37
C TYR A 161 -29.83 4.00 -7.92
N LEU A 162 -29.25 3.18 -7.05
CA LEU A 162 -29.35 3.23 -5.60
C LEU A 162 -27.95 3.03 -5.03
N TYR A 163 -27.53 3.92 -4.14
CA TYR A 163 -26.18 3.91 -3.54
C TYR A 163 -25.92 2.58 -2.81
N GLU A 164 -26.92 2.10 -2.08
CA GLU A 164 -26.87 0.87 -1.29
C GLU A 164 -26.55 -0.34 -2.17
N LYS A 165 -27.24 -0.43 -3.31
CA LYS A 165 -27.13 -1.56 -4.24
C LYS A 165 -25.86 -1.51 -5.08
N HIS A 166 -25.49 -0.34 -5.61
CA HIS A 166 -24.46 -0.22 -6.63
C HIS A 166 -23.09 0.16 -6.07
N ILE A 167 -23.01 0.69 -4.85
CA ILE A 167 -21.76 1.18 -4.25
C ILE A 167 -21.53 0.57 -2.87
N LEU A 168 -22.44 0.77 -1.92
CA LEU A 168 -22.26 0.30 -0.54
C LEU A 168 -22.07 -1.22 -0.47
N SER A 169 -22.83 -1.97 -1.27
CA SER A 169 -22.73 -3.44 -1.36
C SER A 169 -21.30 -3.92 -1.67
N TYR A 170 -20.55 -3.19 -2.49
CA TYR A 170 -19.17 -3.53 -2.82
C TYR A 170 -18.19 -3.13 -1.72
N PHE A 171 -18.41 -2.00 -1.05
CA PHE A 171 -17.63 -1.65 0.14
C PHE A 171 -17.80 -2.70 1.23
N MET A 172 -19.05 -3.12 1.49
CA MET A 172 -19.35 -4.18 2.45
C MET A 172 -18.74 -5.52 2.01
N LYS A 173 -18.86 -5.90 0.73
CA LYS A 173 -18.24 -7.14 0.23
C LYS A 173 -16.71 -7.18 0.41
N ALA A 174 -16.04 -6.02 0.35
CA ALA A 174 -14.59 -5.93 0.51
C ALA A 174 -14.15 -5.93 1.98
N GLU A 175 -14.93 -5.31 2.86
CA GLU A 175 -14.56 -5.02 4.25
C GLU A 175 -14.65 -6.23 5.18
N ASP A 176 -13.64 -6.35 6.05
CA ASP A 176 -13.65 -7.13 7.28
C ASP A 176 -13.39 -6.20 8.47
N GLN A 177 -14.46 -5.62 9.02
CA GLN A 177 -14.41 -4.66 10.11
C GLN A 177 -14.18 -5.36 11.46
N ARG A 178 -13.07 -5.05 12.11
CA ARG A 178 -12.60 -5.67 13.36
C ARG A 178 -12.69 -4.74 14.56
N GLY A 179 -12.75 -3.43 14.32
CA GLY A 179 -12.79 -2.41 15.36
C GLY A 179 -14.19 -2.16 15.92
N ARG A 180 -14.36 -0.98 16.52
CA ARG A 180 -15.56 -0.56 17.27
C ARG A 180 -16.85 -0.52 16.46
N TYR A 181 -16.76 -0.49 15.13
CA TYR A 181 -17.92 -0.43 14.22
C TYR A 181 -18.36 -1.79 13.67
N LYS A 182 -17.79 -2.90 14.16
CA LYS A 182 -18.11 -4.27 13.70
C LYS A 182 -19.60 -4.62 13.70
N SER A 183 -20.39 -4.06 14.63
CA SER A 183 -21.84 -4.31 14.74
C SER A 183 -22.70 -3.23 14.06
N SER A 184 -22.11 -2.27 13.37
CA SER A 184 -22.83 -1.21 12.65
C SER A 184 -23.49 -1.75 11.38
N GLN A 185 -24.68 -1.25 11.06
CA GLN A 185 -25.44 -1.67 9.87
C GLN A 185 -24.75 -1.31 8.55
N LEU A 186 -23.87 -0.31 8.57
CA LEU A 186 -23.14 0.17 7.39
C LEU A 186 -21.77 -0.50 7.24
N HIS A 187 -21.45 -1.48 8.08
CA HIS A 187 -20.20 -2.23 8.07
C HIS A 187 -20.45 -3.73 7.94
N SER A 188 -19.41 -4.46 7.54
CA SER A 188 -19.48 -5.92 7.40
C SER A 188 -18.17 -6.59 7.78
N THR A 189 -18.26 -7.90 7.97
CA THR A 189 -17.17 -8.78 8.36
C THR A 189 -16.99 -9.89 7.35
N GLY A 190 -15.77 -10.44 7.25
CA GLY A 190 -15.47 -11.59 6.39
C GLY A 190 -15.03 -11.25 4.96
N GLY A 191 -14.92 -9.96 4.62
CA GLY A 191 -14.26 -9.52 3.38
C GLY A 191 -12.74 -9.74 3.41
N PRO A 192 -12.06 -9.59 2.27
CA PRO A 192 -10.61 -9.75 2.19
C PRO A 192 -9.80 -8.58 2.79
N LEU A 193 -10.41 -7.42 3.00
CA LEU A 193 -9.73 -6.22 3.50
C LEU A 193 -10.00 -6.02 5.00
N ALA A 194 -9.00 -6.33 5.83
CA ALA A 194 -9.06 -6.04 7.25
C ALA A 194 -9.07 -4.53 7.52
N VAL A 195 -10.05 -4.07 8.30
CA VAL A 195 -10.16 -2.69 8.78
C VAL A 195 -10.28 -2.75 10.29
N ASP A 196 -9.52 -1.93 11.01
CA ASP A 196 -9.47 -1.95 12.47
C ASP A 196 -9.21 -0.55 13.03
N ASP A 197 -9.46 -0.35 14.32
CA ASP A 197 -9.06 0.88 15.00
C ASP A 197 -7.55 0.90 15.24
N LEU A 198 -6.98 2.11 15.36
CA LEU A 198 -5.56 2.26 15.72
C LEU A 198 -5.28 1.64 17.10
N PRO A 199 -4.26 0.77 17.23
CA PRO A 199 -3.92 0.17 18.52
C PRO A 199 -3.33 1.17 19.51
N PHE A 200 -2.80 2.30 19.00
CA PHE A 200 -2.21 3.36 19.80
C PHE A 200 -2.66 4.72 19.31
N ILE A 201 -3.23 5.51 20.22
CA ILE A 201 -3.65 6.89 19.98
C ILE A 201 -2.77 7.79 20.86
N THR A 202 -2.16 8.81 20.26
CA THR A 202 -1.32 9.75 21.01
C THR A 202 -2.18 10.68 21.89
N PRO A 203 -1.67 11.15 23.04
CA PRO A 203 -2.37 12.14 23.85
C PRO A 203 -2.70 13.43 23.08
N PHE A 204 -1.83 13.82 22.14
CA PHE A 204 -2.05 14.96 21.26
C PHE A 204 -3.31 14.78 20.39
N ALA A 205 -3.51 13.59 19.81
CA ALA A 205 -4.70 13.30 19.02
C ALA A 205 -5.98 13.40 19.88
N GLN A 206 -5.94 12.97 21.14
CA GLN A 206 -7.07 13.12 22.05
C GLN A 206 -7.36 14.60 22.35
N HIS A 207 -6.33 15.39 22.69
CA HIS A 207 -6.52 16.83 22.93
C HIS A 207 -7.04 17.58 21.70
N PHE A 208 -6.62 17.16 20.50
CA PHE A 208 -7.16 17.69 19.26
C PHE A 208 -8.66 17.37 19.13
N LEU A 209 -9.09 16.14 19.44
CA LEU A 209 -10.50 15.76 19.42
C LEU A 209 -11.33 16.51 20.47
N ASP A 210 -10.79 16.71 21.66
CA ASP A 210 -11.44 17.47 22.73
C ASP A 210 -11.64 18.94 22.31
N ALA A 211 -10.62 19.56 21.73
CA ALA A 211 -10.69 20.92 21.20
C ALA A 211 -11.75 21.06 20.12
N VAL A 212 -11.87 20.05 19.24
CA VAL A 212 -12.86 20.06 18.16
C VAL A 212 -14.28 19.85 18.69
N SER A 213 -14.44 19.00 19.69
CA SER A 213 -15.71 18.81 20.39
C SER A 213 -16.17 20.11 21.05
N SER A 214 -15.24 20.91 21.59
CA SER A 214 -15.56 22.22 22.18
C SER A 214 -16.11 23.25 21.18
N LEU A 215 -15.87 23.04 19.88
CA LEU A 215 -16.42 23.84 18.79
C LEU A 215 -17.79 23.32 18.30
N ASN A 216 -18.41 22.38 19.03
CA ASN A 216 -19.68 21.72 18.69
C ASN A 216 -19.64 20.87 17.42
N PHE A 217 -18.48 20.34 17.03
CA PHE A 217 -18.41 19.30 16.00
C PHE A 217 -18.58 17.92 16.63
N SER A 218 -19.44 17.09 16.03
CA SER A 218 -19.61 15.70 16.43
C SER A 218 -18.43 14.84 15.94
N ILE A 219 -18.01 13.90 16.77
CA ILE A 219 -17.05 12.85 16.43
C ILE A 219 -17.83 11.56 16.27
N HIS A 220 -17.91 11.05 15.05
CA HIS A 220 -18.64 9.84 14.71
C HIS A 220 -17.92 9.05 13.63
N ASP A 221 -18.56 7.98 13.18
CA ASP A 221 -18.04 7.09 12.15
C ASP A 221 -17.87 7.82 10.81
N LEU A 222 -16.63 7.86 10.32
CA LEU A 222 -16.25 8.37 8.98
C LEU A 222 -17.07 7.74 7.86
N ASN A 223 -17.44 6.47 8.02
CA ASN A 223 -18.08 5.65 7.02
C ASN A 223 -19.57 5.37 7.35
N GLY A 224 -20.09 6.05 8.38
CA GLY A 224 -21.45 5.88 8.91
C GLY A 224 -22.55 6.64 8.15
N GLY A 225 -22.26 7.17 6.96
CA GLY A 225 -23.23 7.83 6.08
C GLY A 225 -23.44 9.33 6.33
N GLU A 226 -23.04 9.85 7.48
CA GLU A 226 -23.01 11.29 7.77
C GLU A 226 -21.59 11.84 7.64
N ASN A 227 -21.15 12.24 6.44
CA ASN A 227 -19.77 12.73 6.26
C ASN A 227 -19.60 14.22 6.66
N ARG A 228 -20.33 14.69 7.68
CA ARG A 228 -20.24 16.07 8.21
C ARG A 228 -19.68 16.05 9.63
N GLY A 229 -18.42 16.39 9.81
CA GLY A 229 -17.79 16.42 11.14
C GLY A 229 -16.27 16.49 11.04
N LEU A 230 -15.60 16.35 12.18
CA LEU A 230 -14.15 16.24 12.25
C LEU A 230 -13.77 14.90 12.87
N TRP A 231 -12.64 14.38 12.43
CA TRP A 231 -12.35 12.97 12.50
C TRP A 231 -11.42 12.66 13.65
N GLY A 232 -11.75 11.63 14.42
CA GLY A 232 -10.76 10.87 15.18
C GLY A 232 -9.74 10.30 14.22
N VAL A 233 -8.46 10.45 14.51
CA VAL A 233 -7.37 9.82 13.76
C VAL A 233 -7.65 8.32 13.74
N ILE A 234 -7.99 7.77 12.59
CA ILE A 234 -8.20 6.34 12.37
C ILE A 234 -7.52 6.01 11.05
N SER A 235 -6.59 5.05 11.09
CA SER A 235 -6.07 4.38 9.89
C SER A 235 -7.10 3.36 9.44
#